data_AF-C0NFY6-F1
#
_entry.id   AF-C0NFY6-F1
#
_cell.length_a   1.000
_cell.length_b   1.000
_cell.length_c   1.000
_cell.angle_alpha   90.00
_cell.angle_beta   90.00
_cell.angle_gamma   90.00
#
_symmetry.space_group_name_H-M   'P 1'
#
loop_
_entity.id
_entity.type
_entity.pdbx_description
1 polymer ?
#
loop_
_entity_poly.entity_id
_entity_poly.type
_entity_poly.pdbx_seq_one_letter_code
_entity_poly.pdbx_strand_id
1 'polypeptide(L)'
;MVSLADVAHLLATAPSSAVLLQKLMELEGDVSLAVGDAHMASDTEFLSIYYSSYFFALLLEDQINEAHMLSRRLPASLAKEDLTIQSTLSLLRAVWNNNYEKIYRVIRTTQWPQSIKQLAQQYQLFFQNKTFHNISHAYGSIRPSAAALYLGLNSVEEDTMSDNADGTGSELVALLTGKGWEWNAESKLFAPKVAMPVPGVTGSESAAIRELVAQLRSHGG
;
A
#
# COMPACT_ATOMS: atom_id res chain seq x y z
N MET A 1 -13.70 -20.92 -20.99
CA MET A 1 -12.33 -20.40 -21.20
C MET A 1 -12.39 -18.91 -20.97
N VAL A 2 -11.66 -18.42 -19.97
CA VAL A 2 -11.57 -17.00 -19.64
C VAL A 2 -10.70 -16.32 -20.68
N SER A 3 -11.14 -15.20 -21.24
CA SER A 3 -10.36 -14.42 -22.21
C SER A 3 -9.69 -13.20 -21.56
N LEU A 4 -8.68 -12.65 -22.25
CA LEU A 4 -8.06 -11.38 -21.86
C LEU A 4 -9.07 -10.24 -21.76
N ALA A 5 -10.08 -10.23 -22.63
CA ALA A 5 -11.15 -9.23 -22.61
C ALA A 5 -12.01 -9.34 -21.34
N ASP A 6 -12.24 -10.56 -20.84
CA ASP A 6 -13.00 -10.78 -19.60
C ASP A 6 -12.24 -10.24 -18.39
N VAL A 7 -10.93 -10.49 -18.32
CA VAL A 7 -10.08 -9.95 -17.24
C VAL A 7 -10.00 -8.43 -17.32
N ALA A 8 -9.80 -7.86 -18.51
CA ALA A 8 -9.79 -6.40 -18.69
C ALA A 8 -11.13 -5.75 -18.31
N HIS A 9 -12.26 -6.38 -18.67
CA HIS A 9 -13.58 -5.92 -18.28
C HIS A 9 -13.80 -6.01 -16.77
N LEU A 10 -13.37 -7.10 -16.14
CA LEU A 10 -13.44 -7.32 -14.71
C LEU A 10 -12.62 -6.26 -13.94
N LEU A 11 -11.43 -5.92 -14.44
CA LEU A 11 -10.60 -4.84 -13.89
C LEU A 11 -11.28 -3.48 -13.97
N ALA A 12 -11.99 -3.20 -15.06
CA ALA A 12 -12.68 -1.93 -15.26
C ALA A 12 -14.01 -1.83 -14.50
N THR A 13 -14.66 -2.94 -14.18
CA THR A 13 -16.02 -2.97 -13.60
C THR A 13 -16.06 -3.35 -12.12
N ALA A 14 -14.96 -3.85 -11.55
CA ALA A 14 -14.94 -4.23 -10.15
C ALA A 14 -15.23 -3.01 -9.23
N PRO A 15 -16.24 -3.10 -8.35
CA PRO A 15 -16.62 -1.97 -7.50
C PRO A 15 -15.63 -1.71 -6.35
N SER A 16 -14.84 -2.71 -5.96
CA SER A 16 -13.83 -2.62 -4.91
C SER A 16 -12.69 -3.61 -5.16
N SER A 17 -11.54 -3.37 -4.55
CA SER A 17 -10.38 -4.27 -4.57
C SER A 17 -10.71 -5.65 -3.98
N ALA A 18 -11.55 -5.72 -2.95
CA ALA A 18 -11.98 -6.98 -2.36
C ALA A 18 -12.81 -7.83 -3.33
N VAL A 19 -13.73 -7.21 -4.08
CA VAL A 19 -14.53 -7.92 -5.10
C VAL A 19 -13.65 -8.34 -6.27
N LEU A 20 -12.70 -7.48 -6.68
CA LEU A 20 -11.70 -7.83 -7.69
C LEU A 20 -10.90 -9.06 -7.27
N LEU A 21 -10.39 -9.06 -6.03
CA LEU A 21 -9.61 -10.15 -5.46
C LEU A 21 -10.41 -11.46 -5.46
N GLN A 22 -11.64 -11.44 -4.93
CA GLN A 22 -12.49 -12.62 -4.88
C GLN A 22 -12.71 -13.23 -6.28
N LYS A 23 -13.04 -12.41 -7.28
CA LYS A 23 -13.23 -12.92 -8.64
C LYS A 23 -11.94 -13.47 -9.23
N LEU A 24 -10.79 -12.83 -9.00
CA LEU A 24 -9.50 -13.34 -9.49
C LEU A 24 -9.13 -14.67 -8.83
N MET A 25 -9.44 -14.85 -7.54
CA MET A 25 -9.27 -16.12 -6.83
C MET A 25 -10.15 -17.23 -7.43
N GLU A 26 -11.42 -16.94 -7.73
CA GLU A 26 -12.34 -17.91 -8.35
C GLU A 26 -11.85 -18.37 -9.73
N LEU A 27 -11.25 -17.46 -10.52
CA LEU A 27 -10.69 -17.77 -11.83
C LEU A 27 -9.35 -18.53 -11.76
N GLU A 28 -8.69 -18.58 -10.60
CA GLU A 28 -7.34 -19.14 -10.48
C GLU A 28 -7.27 -20.63 -10.84
N GLY A 29 -8.32 -21.39 -10.50
CA GLY A 29 -8.40 -22.81 -10.86
C GLY A 29 -8.38 -23.02 -12.37
N ASP A 30 -9.24 -22.29 -13.10
CA ASP A 30 -9.36 -22.37 -14.55
C ASP A 30 -8.07 -21.90 -15.25
N VAL A 31 -7.45 -20.83 -14.75
CA VAL A 31 -6.18 -20.32 -15.29
C VAL A 31 -5.04 -21.31 -15.06
N SER A 32 -4.95 -21.91 -13.86
CA SER A 32 -3.90 -22.89 -13.54
C SER A 32 -3.97 -24.13 -14.43
N LEU A 33 -5.18 -24.56 -14.81
CA LEU A 33 -5.37 -25.65 -15.77
C LEU A 33 -4.94 -25.25 -17.19
N ALA A 34 -5.28 -24.02 -17.63
CA ALA A 34 -4.91 -23.53 -18.96
C ALA A 34 -3.39 -23.48 -19.19
N VAL A 35 -2.60 -23.15 -18.15
CA VAL A 35 -1.12 -23.15 -18.24
C VAL A 35 -0.57 -24.56 -18.51
N GLY A 36 -1.21 -25.59 -17.97
CA GLY A 36 -0.76 -26.98 -18.12
C GLY A 36 -0.90 -27.52 -19.54
N ASP A 37 -1.91 -27.06 -20.28
CA ASP A 37 -2.36 -27.71 -21.51
C ASP A 37 -1.77 -27.12 -22.81
N ALA A 38 -1.35 -25.85 -22.84
CA ALA A 38 -0.84 -25.23 -24.07
C ALA A 38 0.13 -24.07 -23.78
N HIS A 39 1.41 -24.22 -24.17
CA HIS A 39 2.36 -23.11 -24.20
C HIS A 39 2.21 -22.33 -25.51
N MET A 40 1.11 -21.59 -25.69
CA MET A 40 1.02 -20.62 -26.80
C MET A 40 1.48 -19.24 -26.31
N ALA A 41 2.20 -18.50 -27.18
CA ALA A 41 2.67 -17.15 -26.86
C ALA A 41 1.54 -16.18 -26.50
N SER A 42 0.33 -16.38 -27.07
CA SER A 42 -0.88 -15.62 -26.71
C SER A 42 -1.28 -15.78 -25.24
N ASP A 43 -0.96 -16.92 -24.64
CA ASP A 43 -1.34 -17.21 -23.26
C ASP A 43 -0.39 -16.47 -22.29
N THR A 44 0.81 -16.10 -22.74
CA THR A 44 1.79 -15.40 -21.90
C THR A 44 1.32 -13.99 -21.52
N GLU A 45 0.76 -13.24 -22.47
CA GLU A 45 0.20 -11.90 -22.18
C GLU A 45 -1.01 -11.98 -21.25
N PHE A 46 -1.91 -12.94 -21.51
CA PHE A 46 -3.06 -13.20 -20.65
C PHE A 46 -2.63 -13.52 -19.21
N LEU A 47 -1.70 -14.47 -19.04
CA LEU A 47 -1.20 -14.87 -17.73
C LEU A 47 -0.46 -13.74 -17.03
N SER A 48 0.35 -12.97 -17.77
CA SER A 48 1.03 -11.78 -17.25
C SER A 48 0.04 -10.79 -16.65
N ILE A 49 -1.02 -10.47 -17.41
CA ILE A 49 -2.04 -9.51 -16.98
C ILE A 49 -2.85 -10.05 -15.81
N TYR A 50 -3.29 -11.31 -15.88
CA TYR A 50 -4.02 -11.97 -14.81
C TYR A 50 -3.24 -11.98 -13.49
N TYR A 51 -2.02 -12.54 -13.49
CA TYR A 51 -1.22 -12.66 -12.27
C TYR A 51 -0.81 -11.30 -11.74
N SER A 52 -0.37 -10.36 -12.59
CA SER A 52 -0.02 -9.02 -12.15
C SER A 52 -1.22 -8.31 -11.52
N SER A 53 -2.41 -8.44 -12.10
CA SER A 53 -3.63 -7.88 -11.52
C SER A 53 -3.97 -8.52 -10.18
N TYR A 54 -3.77 -9.82 -10.05
CA TYR A 54 -3.98 -10.55 -8.79
C TYR A 54 -3.00 -10.09 -7.71
N PHE A 55 -1.72 -9.90 -8.03
CA PHE A 55 -0.77 -9.28 -7.11
C PHE A 55 -1.24 -7.90 -6.66
N PHE A 56 -1.67 -7.02 -7.58
CA PHE A 56 -2.14 -5.70 -7.20
C PHE A 56 -3.41 -5.75 -6.33
N ALA A 57 -4.34 -6.66 -6.61
CA ALA A 57 -5.52 -6.87 -5.76
C ALA A 57 -5.13 -7.30 -4.34
N LEU A 58 -4.20 -8.23 -4.20
CA LEU A 58 -3.66 -8.65 -2.90
C LEU A 58 -2.94 -7.51 -2.16
N LEU A 59 -2.18 -6.70 -2.89
CA LEU A 59 -1.47 -5.55 -2.33
C LEU A 59 -2.43 -4.44 -1.88
N LEU A 60 -3.53 -4.21 -2.60
CA LEU A 60 -4.59 -3.26 -2.23
C LEU A 60 -5.36 -3.70 -0.97
N GLU A 61 -5.53 -5.00 -0.77
CA GLU A 61 -6.14 -5.58 0.43
C GLU A 61 -5.13 -5.81 1.58
N ASP A 62 -3.91 -5.31 1.43
CA ASP A 62 -2.81 -5.48 2.39
C ASP A 62 -2.44 -6.94 2.74
N GLN A 63 -2.78 -7.88 1.86
CA GLN A 63 -2.53 -9.31 2.02
C GLN A 63 -1.14 -9.70 1.51
N ILE A 64 -0.10 -9.11 2.11
CA ILE A 64 1.28 -9.28 1.65
C ILE A 64 1.74 -10.74 1.74
N ASN A 65 1.31 -11.47 2.78
CA ASN A 65 1.61 -12.90 2.94
C ASN A 65 1.03 -13.75 1.81
N GLU A 66 -0.22 -13.48 1.43
CA GLU A 66 -0.87 -14.19 0.31
C GLU A 66 -0.21 -13.84 -1.02
N ALA A 67 0.20 -12.58 -1.22
CA ALA A 67 1.00 -12.18 -2.38
C ALA A 67 2.33 -12.97 -2.44
N HIS A 68 2.99 -13.18 -1.31
CA HIS A 68 4.17 -14.05 -1.27
C HIS A 68 3.84 -15.50 -1.64
N MET A 69 2.73 -16.04 -1.17
CA MET A 69 2.31 -17.39 -1.53
C MET A 69 1.99 -17.51 -3.02
N LEU A 70 1.31 -16.52 -3.62
CA LEU A 70 1.04 -16.44 -5.05
C LEU A 70 2.35 -16.44 -5.87
N SER A 71 3.37 -15.70 -5.42
CA SER A 71 4.67 -15.67 -6.11
C SER A 71 5.36 -17.04 -6.22
N ARG A 72 5.06 -17.97 -5.30
CA ARG A 72 5.57 -19.35 -5.32
C ARG A 72 4.79 -20.27 -6.24
N ARG A 73 3.55 -19.90 -6.58
CA ARG A 73 2.66 -20.65 -7.46
C ARG A 73 2.84 -20.27 -8.93
N LEU A 74 3.55 -19.18 -9.21
CA LEU A 74 3.84 -18.74 -10.58
C LEU A 74 4.67 -19.77 -11.36
N PRO A 75 4.36 -20.00 -12.63
CA PRO A 75 5.25 -20.73 -13.53
C PRO A 75 6.62 -20.05 -13.63
N ALA A 76 7.70 -20.82 -13.48
CA ALA A 76 9.06 -20.29 -13.50
C ALA A 76 9.47 -19.69 -14.86
N SER A 77 8.82 -20.12 -15.95
CA SER A 77 8.97 -19.53 -17.30
C SER A 77 8.45 -18.10 -17.32
N LEU A 78 7.19 -17.91 -16.91
CA LEU A 78 6.55 -16.59 -16.86
C LEU A 78 7.31 -15.60 -15.98
N ALA A 79 7.80 -16.05 -14.82
CA ALA A 79 8.55 -15.20 -13.91
C ALA A 79 9.91 -14.72 -14.47
N LYS A 80 10.49 -15.43 -15.44
CA LYS A 80 11.79 -15.11 -16.04
C LYS A 80 11.68 -14.36 -17.37
N GLU A 81 10.63 -14.60 -18.13
CA GLU A 81 10.50 -14.05 -19.49
C GLU A 81 9.76 -12.73 -19.52
N ASP A 82 8.75 -12.55 -18.65
CA ASP A 82 7.89 -11.37 -18.70
C ASP A 82 8.36 -10.23 -17.78
N LEU A 83 8.60 -9.07 -18.39
CA LEU A 83 9.01 -7.83 -17.71
C LEU A 83 7.94 -7.30 -16.76
N THR A 84 6.65 -7.49 -17.06
CA THR A 84 5.56 -7.00 -16.20
C THR A 84 5.56 -7.77 -14.90
N ILE A 85 5.59 -9.11 -14.97
CA ILE A 85 5.65 -9.97 -13.79
C ILE A 85 6.93 -9.73 -12.99
N GLN A 86 8.09 -9.57 -13.63
CA GLN A 86 9.32 -9.22 -12.92
C GLN A 86 9.21 -7.91 -12.15
N SER A 87 8.58 -6.89 -12.75
CA SER A 87 8.35 -5.60 -12.12
C SER A 87 7.38 -5.72 -10.94
N THR A 88 6.31 -6.49 -11.09
CA THR A 88 5.35 -6.81 -10.02
C THR A 88 6.04 -7.56 -8.86
N LEU A 89 6.88 -8.56 -9.15
CA LEU A 89 7.65 -9.28 -8.13
C LEU A 89 8.70 -8.39 -7.44
N SER A 90 9.31 -7.46 -8.19
CA SER A 90 10.21 -6.45 -7.63
C SER A 90 9.48 -5.50 -6.69
N LEU A 91 8.25 -5.09 -7.04
CA LEU A 91 7.36 -4.31 -6.18
C LEU A 91 7.03 -5.09 -4.91
N LEU A 92 6.55 -6.33 -5.02
CA LEU A 92 6.24 -7.19 -3.87
C LEU A 92 7.45 -7.32 -2.92
N ARG A 93 8.64 -7.57 -3.44
CA ARG A 93 9.86 -7.65 -2.64
C ARG A 93 10.21 -6.32 -1.96
N ALA A 94 9.95 -5.18 -2.63
CA ALA A 94 10.16 -3.87 -2.05
C ALA A 94 9.18 -3.60 -0.90
N VAL A 95 7.91 -3.98 -1.06
CA VAL A 95 6.87 -3.89 -0.03
C VAL A 95 7.20 -4.76 1.17
N TRP A 96 7.60 -6.02 0.95
CA TRP A 96 8.01 -6.94 2.01
C TRP A 96 9.17 -6.40 2.87
N ASN A 97 10.16 -5.80 2.21
CA ASN A 97 11.32 -5.22 2.88
C ASN A 97 11.07 -3.80 3.41
N ASN A 98 9.85 -3.27 3.32
CA ASN A 98 9.50 -1.88 3.66
C ASN A 98 10.44 -0.85 3.02
N ASN A 99 10.89 -1.10 1.78
CA ASN A 99 11.76 -0.17 1.06
C ASN A 99 10.91 0.85 0.29
N TYR A 100 10.48 1.90 1.00
CA TYR A 100 9.62 2.97 0.48
C TYR A 100 10.14 3.58 -0.82
N GLU A 101 11.43 3.93 -0.86
CA GLU A 101 12.05 4.50 -2.07
C GLU A 101 11.91 3.56 -3.27
N LYS A 102 12.23 2.27 -3.09
CA LYS A 102 12.11 1.28 -4.15
C LYS A 102 10.65 1.05 -4.56
N ILE A 103 9.70 1.08 -3.63
CA ILE A 103 8.27 0.94 -3.93
C ILE A 103 7.82 2.04 -4.89
N TYR A 104 8.03 3.31 -4.54
CA TYR A 104 7.64 4.43 -5.39
C TYR A 104 8.41 4.45 -6.71
N ARG A 105 9.72 4.13 -6.68
CA ARG A 105 10.51 4.04 -7.91
C ARG A 105 9.96 2.99 -8.86
N VAL A 106 9.66 1.77 -8.38
CA VAL A 106 9.12 0.69 -9.23
C VAL A 106 7.76 1.10 -9.80
N ILE A 107 6.87 1.68 -8.99
CA ILE A 107 5.54 2.11 -9.47
C ILE A 107 5.66 3.16 -10.58
N ARG A 108 6.58 4.12 -10.44
CA ARG A 108 6.72 5.26 -11.38
C ARG A 108 7.53 4.97 -12.64
N THR A 109 8.59 4.16 -12.51
CA THR A 109 9.52 3.89 -13.63
C THR A 109 9.07 2.74 -14.51
N THR A 110 8.24 1.83 -13.98
CA THR A 110 7.74 0.69 -14.74
C THR A 110 6.68 1.13 -15.74
N GLN A 111 6.86 0.74 -17.01
CA GLN A 111 5.85 0.92 -18.05
C GLN A 111 4.76 -0.16 -17.90
N TRP A 112 3.83 0.07 -16.97
CA TRP A 112 2.73 -0.86 -16.74
C TRP A 112 1.82 -0.98 -17.98
N PRO A 113 1.38 -2.21 -18.33
CA PRO A 113 0.35 -2.41 -19.34
C PRO A 113 -0.90 -1.60 -19.01
N GLN A 114 -1.61 -1.14 -20.05
CA GLN A 114 -2.75 -0.24 -19.89
C GLN A 114 -3.83 -0.81 -18.95
N SER A 115 -4.05 -2.12 -18.96
CA SER A 115 -5.02 -2.81 -18.09
C SER A 115 -4.67 -2.73 -16.60
N ILE A 116 -3.38 -2.68 -16.25
CA ILE A 116 -2.90 -2.70 -14.86
C ILE A 116 -2.50 -1.30 -14.39
N LYS A 117 -2.25 -0.36 -15.31
CA LYS A 117 -1.82 1.00 -14.99
C LYS A 117 -2.74 1.69 -13.97
N GLN A 118 -4.05 1.48 -14.07
CA GLN A 118 -5.00 2.00 -13.08
C GLN A 118 -4.82 1.37 -11.70
N LEU A 119 -4.62 0.06 -11.62
CA LEU A 119 -4.34 -0.63 -10.36
C LEU A 119 -3.03 -0.16 -9.72
N ALA A 120 -1.98 0.06 -10.51
CA ALA A 120 -0.72 0.57 -10.01
C ALA A 120 -0.87 1.98 -9.40
N GLN A 121 -1.66 2.85 -10.03
CA GLN A 121 -1.98 4.18 -9.52
C GLN A 121 -2.83 4.14 -8.24
N GLN A 122 -3.86 3.29 -8.22
CA GLN A 122 -4.67 3.06 -7.03
C GLN A 122 -3.81 2.54 -5.87
N TYR A 123 -2.91 1.60 -6.15
CA TYR A 123 -2.01 1.08 -5.14
C TYR A 123 -1.04 2.14 -4.62
N GLN A 124 -0.52 3.02 -5.48
CA GLN A 124 0.32 4.14 -5.04
C GLN A 124 -0.42 5.01 -4.00
N LEU A 125 -1.66 5.39 -4.29
CA LEU A 125 -2.48 6.22 -3.40
C LEU A 125 -2.83 5.48 -2.11
N PHE A 126 -3.22 4.21 -2.21
CA PHE A 126 -3.49 3.34 -1.07
C PHE A 126 -2.26 3.24 -0.16
N PHE A 127 -1.10 2.89 -0.72
CA PHE A 127 0.14 2.75 0.03
C PHE A 127 0.60 4.06 0.65
N GLN A 128 0.45 5.19 -0.06
CA GLN A 128 0.78 6.51 0.48
C GLN A 128 -0.15 6.89 1.64
N ASN A 129 -1.46 6.65 1.53
CA ASN A 129 -2.42 6.94 2.60
C ASN A 129 -2.19 6.04 3.82
N LYS A 130 -1.98 4.74 3.61
CA LYS A 130 -1.61 3.79 4.66
C LYS A 130 -0.33 4.24 5.36
N THR A 131 0.70 4.60 4.59
CA THR A 131 1.98 5.04 5.14
C THR A 131 1.82 6.35 5.91
N PHE A 132 1.05 7.31 5.39
CA PHE A 132 0.74 8.56 6.09
C PHE A 132 0.08 8.31 7.45
N HIS A 133 -0.89 7.41 7.52
CA HIS A 133 -1.52 7.03 8.78
C HIS A 133 -0.51 6.39 9.75
N ASN A 134 0.27 5.43 9.27
CA ASN A 134 1.25 4.71 10.08
C ASN A 134 2.32 5.65 10.66
N ILE A 135 2.93 6.51 9.84
CA ILE A 135 3.95 7.45 10.32
C ILE A 135 3.35 8.54 11.21
N SER A 136 2.09 8.93 10.97
CA SER A 136 1.40 9.86 11.86
C SER A 136 1.25 9.29 13.26
N HIS A 137 1.02 7.98 13.37
CA HIS A 137 0.87 7.30 14.65
C HIS A 137 2.20 6.94 15.32
N ALA A 138 3.24 6.67 14.52
CA ALA A 138 4.53 6.21 15.02
C ALA A 138 5.46 7.34 15.46
N TYR A 139 5.34 8.54 14.88
CA TYR A 139 6.24 9.65 15.12
C TYR A 139 5.54 10.80 15.87
N GLY A 140 6.09 11.20 17.02
CA GLY A 140 5.71 12.47 17.66
C GLY A 140 6.30 13.69 16.95
N SER A 141 7.44 13.52 16.27
CA SER A 141 8.03 14.50 15.36
C SER A 141 8.80 13.81 14.25
N ILE A 142 8.80 14.39 13.04
CA ILE A 142 9.45 13.82 11.86
C ILE A 142 10.12 14.90 11.01
N ARG A 143 11.31 14.60 10.49
CA ARG A 143 12.06 15.49 9.58
C ARG A 143 11.38 15.52 8.20
N PRO A 144 11.41 16.66 7.49
CA PRO A 144 10.87 16.76 6.13
C PRO A 144 11.39 15.71 5.17
N SER A 145 12.70 15.44 5.16
CA SER A 145 13.30 14.42 4.26
C SER A 145 12.81 13.00 4.56
N ALA A 146 12.64 12.66 5.84
CA ALA A 146 12.09 11.37 6.24
C ALA A 146 10.61 11.25 5.83
N ALA A 147 9.81 12.29 6.07
CA ALA A 147 8.41 12.34 5.63
C ALA A 147 8.29 12.21 4.10
N ALA A 148 9.15 12.92 3.36
CA ALA A 148 9.20 12.85 1.91
C ALA A 148 9.53 11.43 1.42
N LEU A 149 10.51 10.76 2.03
CA LEU A 149 10.87 9.37 1.70
C LEU A 149 9.70 8.40 1.93
N TYR A 150 9.06 8.46 3.11
CA TYR A 150 7.95 7.56 3.44
C TYR A 150 6.73 7.79 2.53
N LEU A 151 6.46 9.04 2.16
CA LEU A 151 5.32 9.41 1.33
C LEU A 151 5.63 9.43 -0.17
N GLY A 152 6.86 9.12 -0.58
CA GLY A 152 7.28 9.11 -1.97
C GLY A 152 7.35 10.50 -2.60
N LEU A 153 7.48 11.55 -1.80
CA LEU A 153 7.52 12.94 -2.26
C LEU A 153 8.95 13.42 -2.58
N ASN A 154 9.93 12.55 -2.42
CA ASN A 154 11.34 12.80 -2.76
C ASN A 154 11.58 13.12 -4.24
N SER A 155 10.68 12.76 -5.16
CA SER A 155 10.77 13.24 -6.56
C SER A 155 10.44 14.72 -6.74
N VAL A 156 9.87 15.39 -5.72
CA VAL A 156 9.77 16.86 -5.73
C VAL A 156 11.18 17.49 -5.63
N GLU A 157 12.19 16.73 -5.18
CA GLU A 157 13.59 17.16 -5.13
C GLU A 157 14.30 17.06 -6.50
N GLU A 158 13.92 16.12 -7.38
CA GLU A 158 14.63 15.92 -8.67
C GLU A 158 14.16 16.85 -9.79
N ASP A 159 12.87 17.21 -9.86
CA ASP A 159 12.37 18.17 -10.87
C ASP A 159 12.71 19.63 -10.52
N THR A 160 13.27 19.89 -9.34
CA THR A 160 13.78 21.20 -8.95
C THR A 160 15.31 21.21 -8.87
N MET A 161 15.96 20.87 -9.99
CA MET A 161 17.32 21.35 -10.34
C MET A 161 17.34 22.88 -10.61
N SER A 162 16.57 23.63 -9.83
CA SER A 162 16.55 25.09 -9.82
C SER A 162 16.98 25.51 -8.43
N ASP A 163 17.98 26.39 -8.34
CA ASP A 163 18.65 26.92 -7.15
C ASP A 163 17.75 27.60 -6.08
N ASN A 164 16.46 27.29 -6.01
CA ASN A 164 15.56 27.71 -4.95
C ASN A 164 15.49 26.66 -3.84
N ALA A 165 16.55 26.59 -3.03
CA ALA A 165 16.60 25.79 -1.80
C ALA A 165 15.49 26.14 -0.78
N ASP A 166 14.75 27.24 -0.97
CA ASP A 166 13.66 27.67 -0.10
C ASP A 166 12.25 27.32 -0.63
N GLY A 167 12.09 26.86 -1.89
CA GLY A 167 10.77 26.64 -2.51
C GLY A 167 10.11 25.31 -2.17
N THR A 168 10.88 24.21 -2.24
CA THR A 168 10.36 22.83 -2.14
C THR A 168 9.90 22.46 -0.73
N GLY A 169 10.55 23.04 0.28
CA GLY A 169 10.11 22.93 1.68
C GLY A 169 8.71 23.50 1.88
N SER A 170 8.34 24.56 1.15
CA SER A 170 7.05 25.21 1.28
C SER A 170 5.89 24.36 0.76
N GLU A 171 6.08 23.64 -0.36
CA GLU A 171 5.02 22.77 -0.91
C GLU A 171 4.77 21.55 -0.02
N LEU A 172 5.85 20.91 0.47
CA LEU A 172 5.74 19.81 1.44
C LEU A 172 5.09 20.28 2.74
N VAL A 173 5.46 21.47 3.23
CA VAL A 173 4.82 22.07 4.41
C VAL A 173 3.34 22.32 4.16
N ALA A 174 2.95 22.94 3.04
CA ALA A 174 1.56 23.18 2.70
C ALA A 174 0.75 21.87 2.55
N LEU A 175 1.32 20.85 1.89
CA LEU A 175 0.69 19.55 1.69
C LEU A 175 0.43 18.84 3.03
N LEU A 176 1.45 18.76 3.89
CA LEU A 176 1.35 18.03 5.16
C LEU A 176 0.53 18.78 6.20
N THR A 177 0.62 20.11 6.25
CA THR A 177 -0.24 20.93 7.10
C THR A 177 -1.70 20.90 6.63
N GLY A 178 -1.94 20.86 5.31
CA GLY A 178 -3.27 20.62 4.73
C GLY A 178 -3.86 19.25 5.10
N LYS A 179 -3.01 18.25 5.38
CA LYS A 179 -3.43 16.94 5.91
C LYS A 179 -3.53 16.89 7.45
N GLY A 180 -3.32 18.01 8.13
CA GLY A 180 -3.52 18.15 9.58
C GLY A 180 -2.25 18.02 10.44
N TRP A 181 -1.06 17.89 9.85
CA TRP A 181 0.18 17.96 10.62
C TRP A 181 0.52 19.41 11.02
N GLU A 182 1.29 19.60 12.07
CA GLU A 182 1.83 20.93 12.42
C GLU A 182 3.26 21.07 11.96
N TRP A 183 3.59 22.25 11.44
CA TRP A 183 4.97 22.61 11.11
C TRP A 183 5.56 23.49 12.19
N ASN A 184 6.69 23.06 12.75
CA ASN A 184 7.46 23.88 13.67
C ASN A 184 8.64 24.51 12.91
N ALA A 185 8.56 25.83 12.68
CA ALA A 185 9.59 26.57 11.95
C ALA A 185 10.93 26.67 12.70
N GLU A 186 10.91 26.63 14.04
CA GLU A 186 12.12 26.72 14.88
C GLU A 186 12.91 25.42 14.85
N SER A 187 12.23 24.28 15.01
CA SER A 187 12.87 22.96 14.98
C SER A 187 13.01 22.38 13.57
N LYS A 188 12.32 22.95 12.58
CA LYS A 188 12.20 22.44 11.21
C LYS A 188 11.68 21.00 11.16
N LEU A 189 10.73 20.67 12.04
CA LEU A 189 10.11 19.36 12.15
C LEU A 189 8.60 19.46 11.94
N PHE A 190 8.04 18.41 11.35
CA PHE A 190 6.60 18.19 11.41
C PHE A 190 6.25 17.49 12.73
N ALA A 191 5.17 17.92 13.36
CA ALA A 191 4.49 17.17 14.42
C ALA A 191 3.21 16.57 13.82
N PRO A 192 3.17 15.25 13.58
CA PRO A 192 1.94 14.61 13.18
C PRO A 192 0.89 14.75 14.28
N LYS A 193 -0.26 15.34 13.96
CA LYS A 193 -1.40 15.30 14.88
C LYS A 193 -1.95 13.88 14.89
N VAL A 194 -1.51 13.07 15.83
CA VAL A 194 -2.39 12.04 16.35
C VAL A 194 -3.47 12.81 17.08
N ALA A 195 -4.67 12.90 16.48
CA ALA A 195 -5.83 13.04 17.33
C ALA A 195 -5.83 11.78 18.19
N MET A 196 -5.10 11.79 19.30
CA MET A 196 -5.43 10.91 20.38
C MET A 196 -6.86 11.33 20.71
N PRO A 197 -7.89 10.49 20.56
CA PRO A 197 -8.74 10.38 21.72
C PRO A 197 -7.75 9.97 22.81
N VAL A 198 -7.29 10.95 23.59
CA VAL A 198 -7.12 10.67 25.00
C VAL A 198 -8.42 9.94 25.31
N PRO A 199 -8.40 8.64 25.70
CA PRO A 199 -9.53 8.15 26.43
C PRO A 199 -9.58 9.14 27.56
N GLY A 200 -10.52 10.08 27.44
CA GLY A 200 -10.85 10.94 28.55
C GLY A 200 -10.93 9.94 29.68
N VAL A 201 -10.17 10.21 30.72
CA VAL A 201 -10.35 9.56 31.99
C VAL A 201 -11.75 10.02 32.47
N THR A 202 -12.80 9.66 31.72
CA THR A 202 -14.20 9.84 32.02
C THR A 202 -14.52 8.68 32.93
N GLY A 203 -13.91 8.73 34.12
CA GLY A 203 -14.41 8.19 35.37
C GLY A 203 -14.78 6.71 35.48
N SER A 204 -14.79 5.90 34.42
CA SER A 204 -15.47 4.60 34.46
C SER A 204 -14.55 3.49 34.95
N GLU A 205 -13.28 3.42 34.53
CA GLU A 205 -12.35 2.40 35.05
C GLU A 205 -11.89 2.68 36.49
N SER A 206 -11.66 3.96 36.84
CA SER A 206 -11.42 4.34 38.24
C SER A 206 -12.64 4.08 39.11
N ALA A 207 -13.86 4.29 38.60
CA ALA A 207 -15.07 3.93 39.33
C ALA A 207 -15.20 2.41 39.48
N ALA A 208 -14.95 1.64 38.42
CA ALA A 208 -15.00 0.18 38.45
C ALA A 208 -13.96 -0.41 39.44
N ILE A 209 -12.74 0.14 39.47
CA ILE A 209 -11.72 -0.28 40.45
C ILE A 209 -12.13 0.13 41.87
N ARG A 210 -12.69 1.33 42.07
CA ARG A 210 -13.17 1.76 43.40
C ARG A 210 -14.36 0.92 43.87
N GLU A 211 -15.25 0.51 42.98
CA GLU A 211 -16.40 -0.32 43.28
C GLU A 211 -15.99 -1.77 43.58
N LEU A 212 -15.04 -2.33 42.83
CA LEU A 212 -14.41 -3.63 43.16
C LEU A 212 -13.72 -3.61 44.53
N VAL A 213 -12.99 -2.54 44.85
CA VAL A 213 -12.33 -2.40 46.17
C VAL A 213 -13.36 -2.21 47.29
N ALA A 214 -14.48 -1.52 47.03
CA ALA A 214 -15.55 -1.38 48.02
C ALA A 214 -16.28 -2.71 48.29
N GLN A 215 -16.56 -3.51 47.25
CA GLN A 215 -17.17 -4.83 47.38
C GLN A 215 -16.25 -5.83 48.09
N LEU A 216 -14.93 -5.77 47.84
CA LEU A 216 -13.96 -6.61 48.55
C LEU A 216 -13.86 -6.28 50.04
N ARG A 217 -14.06 -5.02 50.44
CA ARG A 217 -14.10 -4.64 51.86
C ARG A 217 -15.40 -5.05 52.57
N SER A 218 -16.53 -5.09 51.87
CA SER A 218 -17.81 -5.46 52.51
C SER A 218 -17.95 -6.97 52.77
N HIS A 219 -17.14 -7.81 52.13
CA HIS A 219 -17.16 -9.27 52.34
C HIS A 219 -15.99 -9.79 53.21
N GLY A 220 -15.22 -8.91 53.84
CA GLY A 220 -14.04 -9.26 54.64
C GLY A 220 -14.18 -9.09 56.16
N GLY A 221 -15.38 -8.93 56.71
CA GLY A 221 -15.65 -8.84 58.16
C GLY A 221 -16.91 -9.60 58.54
#